data_AF-A0A8U1H8N1-F1
#
_entry.id   AF-A0A8U1H8N1-F1
#
_cell.length_a   1.000
_cell.length_b   1.000
_cell.length_c   1.000
_cell.angle_alpha   90.00
_cell.angle_beta   90.00
_cell.angle_gamma   90.00
#
_symmetry.space_group_name_H-M   'P 1'
#
loop_
_entity.id
_entity.type
_entity.pdbx_description
1 polymer ?
#
loop_
_entity_poly.entity_id
_entity_poly.type
_entity_poly.pdbx_seq_one_letter_code
_entity_poly.pdbx_strand_id
1 'polypeptide(L)'
;MTTVVLWLFIVAGTCYGVLCSEDHLRDMDSFISAVEQAEESNPDLSPLALVRRLRRTAGHEDPLTLHFLGASNNISHTHTSVFNTTLFGFFDKAIHHFVTDRGEERGVVLTQDGTTVAIAPMLLGIEVGLKAKLEGTPPLGMFPLTLAKNLGLSFLSLQDFPPAQRLGPDGCWDNVTHPRVFKLSRVPTLATDALVNGGMDGSILGMDLATLAPSEQPGKLSKVLKGYYNHVLEGQDLGVVSSHISPKRREIAQALLGTLDTQRQVMETLYLVWRLENTQWIAKDTGVEKAVRDGMLEFVHRYWDCPPIIPRCQWGAAPYRGSPFPLALPLPFLYIHHTYEPNRPCHSFRQCSRSMRAMQHFHQEDRGWADIGYSFVVGSDGYIYEGRGWHHLGTHTRGQNSYGYGVAFIGNYSSSLPSRHALDLVRQHLAKCAVDAGRLQANFTLHGHRQLVDTSCPGDALYSEIRGWEHFKETSSWKKDQ
;
A
#
# COMPACT_ATOMS: atom_id res chain seq x y z
N MET A 1 53.86 -26.43 -46.17
CA MET A 1 52.57 -26.81 -45.56
C MET A 1 52.70 -26.60 -44.06
N THR A 2 52.27 -25.45 -43.57
CA THR A 2 52.29 -25.09 -42.15
C THR A 2 50.88 -24.63 -41.78
N THR A 3 50.20 -25.46 -41.01
CA THR A 3 48.86 -25.26 -40.48
C THR A 3 48.90 -24.22 -39.36
N VAL A 4 48.17 -23.11 -39.54
CA VAL A 4 47.87 -22.13 -38.49
C VAL A 4 46.48 -22.41 -37.98
N VAL A 5 46.38 -22.78 -36.69
CA VAL A 5 45.11 -22.96 -35.97
C VAL A 5 44.64 -21.59 -35.49
N LEU A 6 43.52 -21.12 -36.04
CA LEU A 6 42.86 -19.87 -35.64
C LEU A 6 41.90 -20.16 -34.48
N TRP A 7 42.18 -19.60 -33.31
CA TRP A 7 41.28 -19.64 -32.16
C TRP A 7 40.14 -18.63 -32.35
N LEU A 8 38.90 -19.11 -32.44
CA LEU A 8 37.70 -18.30 -32.34
C LEU A 8 37.49 -17.90 -30.87
N PHE A 9 37.78 -16.64 -30.53
CA PHE A 9 37.30 -16.03 -29.30
C PHE A 9 35.82 -15.65 -29.48
N ILE A 10 34.92 -16.44 -28.90
CA ILE A 10 33.54 -16.01 -28.64
C ILE A 10 33.63 -14.97 -27.52
N VAL A 11 33.43 -13.70 -27.86
CA VAL A 11 33.19 -12.64 -26.88
C VAL A 11 31.80 -12.88 -26.30
N ALA A 12 31.75 -13.63 -25.20
CA ALA A 12 30.58 -13.64 -24.34
C ALA A 12 30.46 -12.24 -23.72
N GLY A 13 29.53 -11.44 -24.26
CA GLY A 13 29.15 -10.18 -23.63
C GLY A 13 28.58 -10.48 -22.25
N THR A 14 29.31 -10.10 -21.20
CA THR A 14 28.82 -10.12 -19.83
C THR A 14 27.70 -9.10 -19.70
N CYS A 15 26.45 -9.56 -19.72
CA CYS A 15 25.29 -8.71 -19.45
C CYS A 15 25.20 -8.45 -17.94
N TYR A 16 25.68 -7.29 -17.49
CA TYR A 16 25.41 -6.78 -16.14
C TYR A 16 24.13 -5.93 -16.19
N GLY A 17 23.01 -6.46 -15.67
CA GLY A 17 21.77 -5.71 -15.49
C GLY A 17 20.52 -6.56 -15.28
N VAL A 18 19.54 -6.01 -14.55
CA VAL A 18 18.22 -6.59 -14.17
C VAL A 18 17.39 -7.08 -15.38
N LEU A 19 17.75 -6.65 -16.60
CA LEU A 19 16.95 -6.81 -17.81
C LEU A 19 17.30 -8.05 -18.65
N CYS A 20 18.24 -8.89 -18.20
CA CYS A 20 18.72 -10.07 -18.94
C CYS A 20 18.12 -11.42 -18.49
N SER A 21 17.10 -11.42 -17.62
CA SER A 21 16.33 -12.61 -17.19
C SER A 21 14.98 -12.65 -17.90
N GLU A 22 14.60 -13.79 -18.49
CA GLU A 22 13.30 -14.01 -19.15
C GLU A 22 12.08 -13.84 -18.20
N ASP A 23 12.31 -13.77 -16.88
CA ASP A 23 11.32 -13.38 -15.88
C ASP A 23 11.73 -12.06 -15.21
N HIS A 24 11.03 -10.96 -15.52
CA HIS A 24 11.23 -9.67 -14.86
C HIS A 24 10.58 -9.67 -13.48
N LEU A 25 11.35 -9.24 -12.47
CA LEU A 25 10.81 -8.98 -11.14
C LEU A 25 9.85 -7.77 -11.20
N ARG A 26 8.78 -7.85 -10.42
CA ARG A 26 7.72 -6.85 -10.32
C ARG A 26 7.78 -6.13 -8.99
N ASP A 27 8.94 -5.53 -8.73
CA ASP A 27 9.19 -4.67 -7.57
C ASP A 27 9.52 -3.24 -8.02
N MET A 28 9.33 -2.29 -7.11
CA MET A 28 9.56 -0.88 -7.37
C MET A 28 11.03 -0.55 -7.65
N ASP A 29 11.99 -1.27 -7.05
CA ASP A 29 13.42 -1.05 -7.30
C ASP A 29 13.80 -1.38 -8.74
N SER A 30 13.26 -2.46 -9.28
CA SER A 30 13.44 -2.86 -10.67
C SER A 30 12.84 -1.81 -11.62
N PHE A 31 11.65 -1.28 -11.30
CA PHE A 31 11.04 -0.20 -12.06
C PHE A 31 11.88 1.08 -12.03
N ILE A 32 12.32 1.51 -10.86
CA ILE A 32 13.20 2.67 -10.67
C ILE A 32 14.51 2.48 -11.44
N SER A 33 15.13 1.30 -11.36
CA SER A 33 16.38 0.98 -12.05
C SER A 33 16.22 1.07 -13.58
N ALA A 34 15.07 0.63 -14.12
CA ALA A 34 14.75 0.80 -15.53
C ALA A 34 14.56 2.29 -15.91
N VAL A 35 13.93 3.08 -15.05
CA VAL A 35 13.82 4.54 -15.22
C VAL A 35 15.20 5.21 -15.22
N GLU A 36 16.10 4.80 -14.33
CA GLU A 36 17.49 5.31 -14.31
C GLU A 36 18.23 5.00 -15.60
N GLN A 37 18.14 3.76 -16.09
CA GLN A 37 18.76 3.39 -17.35
C GLN A 37 18.19 4.20 -18.54
N ALA A 38 16.88 4.47 -18.52
CA ALA A 38 16.24 5.31 -19.51
C ALA A 38 16.75 6.76 -19.47
N GLU A 39 16.95 7.33 -18.28
CA GLU A 39 17.51 8.67 -18.08
C GLU A 39 18.99 8.75 -18.45
N GLU A 40 19.78 7.74 -18.13
CA GLU A 40 21.21 7.65 -18.50
C GLU A 40 21.40 7.55 -20.02
N SER A 41 20.52 6.80 -20.67
CA SER A 41 20.53 6.67 -22.14
C SER A 41 20.03 7.94 -22.84
N ASN A 42 19.39 8.87 -22.13
CA ASN A 42 18.77 10.08 -22.67
C ASN A 42 18.98 11.28 -21.73
N PRO A 43 20.23 11.76 -21.55
CA PRO A 43 20.56 12.74 -20.51
C PRO A 43 19.84 14.09 -20.67
N ASP A 44 19.48 14.47 -21.91
CA ASP A 44 18.78 15.72 -22.21
C ASP A 44 17.25 15.63 -22.07
N LEU A 45 16.72 14.43 -21.80
CA LEU A 45 15.28 14.22 -21.70
C LEU A 45 14.76 14.77 -20.37
N SER A 46 13.86 15.74 -20.44
CA SER A 46 13.22 16.28 -19.23
C SER A 46 12.35 15.20 -18.56
N PRO A 47 12.14 15.28 -17.22
CA PRO A 47 11.25 14.37 -16.52
C PRO A 47 9.83 14.31 -17.13
N LEU A 48 9.29 15.45 -17.56
CA LEU A 48 7.97 15.50 -18.20
C LEU A 48 7.95 14.75 -19.55
N ALA A 49 9.00 14.92 -20.36
CA ALA A 49 9.12 14.21 -21.63
C ALA A 49 9.30 12.70 -21.43
N LEU A 50 10.02 12.28 -20.38
CA LEU A 50 10.16 10.88 -20.00
C LEU A 50 8.82 10.27 -19.58
N VAL A 51 8.07 10.92 -18.68
CA VAL A 51 6.76 10.42 -18.23
C VAL A 51 5.76 10.32 -19.38
N ARG A 52 5.72 11.31 -20.28
CA ARG A 52 4.89 11.24 -21.51
C ARG A 52 5.24 10.03 -22.37
N ARG A 53 6.53 9.70 -22.49
CA ARG A 53 7.00 8.54 -23.24
C ARG A 53 6.63 7.23 -22.55
N LEU A 54 6.73 7.15 -21.23
CA LEU A 54 6.29 6.00 -20.43
C LEU A 54 4.77 5.77 -20.59
N ARG A 55 3.97 6.84 -20.48
CA ARG A 55 2.52 6.79 -20.70
C ARG A 55 2.16 6.27 -22.09
N ARG A 56 2.86 6.75 -23.13
CA ARG A 56 2.69 6.27 -24.51
C ARG A 56 3.03 4.79 -24.65
N THR A 57 4.12 4.35 -24.03
CA THR A 57 4.58 2.95 -24.07
C THR A 57 3.52 2.00 -23.50
N ALA A 58 2.80 2.45 -22.48
CA ALA A 58 1.77 1.67 -21.82
C ALA A 58 0.39 1.70 -22.51
N GLY A 59 0.23 2.49 -23.59
CA GLY A 59 -1.05 2.67 -24.27
C GLY A 59 -2.09 3.47 -23.49
N HIS A 60 -1.68 4.24 -22.48
CA HIS A 60 -2.59 5.07 -21.67
C HIS A 60 -2.89 6.41 -22.37
N GLU A 61 -3.68 6.34 -23.44
CA GLU A 61 -4.18 7.50 -24.21
C GLU A 61 -5.71 7.48 -24.34
N ASP A 62 -6.43 7.21 -23.25
CA ASP A 62 -7.89 7.29 -23.26
C ASP A 62 -8.38 8.76 -23.33
N PRO A 63 -9.65 9.00 -23.73
CA PRO A 63 -10.18 10.35 -23.91
C PRO A 63 -10.01 11.27 -22.70
N LEU A 64 -10.14 10.76 -21.47
CA LEU A 64 -9.97 11.56 -20.25
C LEU A 64 -8.52 11.99 -20.08
N THR A 65 -7.58 11.06 -20.28
CA THR A 65 -6.14 11.34 -20.23
C THR A 65 -5.75 12.38 -21.27
N LEU A 66 -6.24 12.24 -22.51
CA LEU A 66 -6.00 13.21 -23.59
C LEU A 66 -6.62 14.59 -23.28
N HIS A 67 -7.77 14.64 -22.61
CA HIS A 67 -8.42 15.88 -22.22
C HIS A 67 -7.55 16.73 -21.27
N PHE A 68 -6.90 16.11 -20.28
CA PHE A 68 -6.10 16.82 -19.27
C PHE A 68 -4.62 16.98 -19.64
N LEU A 69 -4.03 15.98 -20.28
CA LEU A 69 -2.58 15.93 -20.53
C LEU A 69 -2.21 16.21 -21.99
N GLY A 70 -3.18 16.10 -22.91
CA GLY A 70 -2.93 16.19 -24.35
C GLY A 70 -2.24 14.95 -24.92
N ALA A 71 -2.05 14.95 -26.24
CA ALA A 71 -1.36 13.86 -26.94
C ALA A 71 0.10 13.74 -26.47
N SER A 72 0.55 12.50 -26.23
CA SER A 72 1.94 12.23 -25.82
C SER A 72 2.97 12.59 -26.90
N ASN A 73 2.53 12.72 -28.15
CA ASN A 73 3.37 12.97 -29.33
C ASN A 73 3.76 14.44 -29.54
N ASN A 74 3.29 15.38 -28.71
CA ASN A 74 3.62 16.81 -28.84
C ASN A 74 5.04 17.13 -28.32
N ILE A 75 5.98 16.24 -28.60
CA ILE A 75 7.42 16.39 -28.33
C ILE A 75 8.00 17.00 -29.60
N SER A 76 8.58 18.19 -29.50
CA SER A 76 9.35 18.82 -30.59
C SER A 76 10.22 17.77 -31.30
N HIS A 77 10.16 17.75 -32.63
CA HIS A 77 10.66 16.73 -33.57
C HIS A 77 12.16 16.41 -33.52
N THR A 78 12.91 16.76 -32.48
CA THR A 78 14.38 16.66 -32.46
C THR A 78 14.95 15.46 -31.70
N HIS A 79 14.17 14.71 -30.92
CA HIS A 79 14.69 13.52 -30.18
C HIS A 79 13.80 12.28 -30.32
N THR A 80 13.89 11.65 -31.48
CA THR A 80 13.36 10.30 -31.78
C THR A 80 14.26 9.17 -31.27
N SER A 81 14.93 9.32 -30.11
CA SER A 81 15.58 8.17 -29.48
C SER A 81 14.51 7.28 -28.86
N VAL A 82 14.13 6.21 -29.55
CA VAL A 82 13.20 5.19 -29.04
C VAL A 82 13.85 4.49 -27.85
N PHE A 83 13.08 4.10 -26.81
CA PHE A 83 13.61 3.15 -25.82
C PHE A 83 14.18 1.95 -26.57
N ASN A 84 15.31 1.40 -26.14
CA ASN A 84 15.75 0.13 -26.72
C ASN A 84 14.64 -0.93 -26.51
N THR A 85 14.63 -1.97 -27.36
CA THR A 85 13.57 -2.99 -27.37
C THR A 85 13.34 -3.60 -25.99
N THR A 86 14.40 -3.78 -25.21
CA THR A 86 14.37 -4.33 -23.86
C THR A 86 13.64 -3.42 -22.87
N LEU A 87 13.98 -2.13 -22.81
CA LEU A 87 13.32 -1.15 -21.95
C LEU A 87 11.87 -0.92 -22.36
N PHE A 88 11.60 -0.88 -23.67
CA PHE A 88 10.23 -0.80 -24.17
C PHE A 88 9.38 -1.97 -23.67
N GLY A 89 9.86 -3.21 -23.85
CA GLY A 89 9.15 -4.41 -23.41
C GLY A 89 8.99 -4.49 -21.89
N PHE A 90 9.95 -3.98 -21.12
CA PHE A 90 9.83 -3.87 -19.67
C PHE A 90 8.73 -2.88 -19.27
N PHE A 91 8.77 -1.64 -19.79
CA PHE A 91 7.82 -0.59 -19.43
C PHE A 91 6.40 -0.91 -19.89
N ASP A 92 6.23 -1.50 -21.08
CA ASP A 92 4.94 -1.99 -21.56
C ASP A 92 4.30 -2.94 -20.52
N LYS A 93 5.03 -3.97 -20.09
CA LYS A 93 4.56 -4.92 -19.07
C LYS A 93 4.37 -4.31 -17.68
N ALA A 94 5.26 -3.41 -17.27
CA ALA A 94 5.26 -2.84 -15.92
C ALA A 94 4.16 -1.79 -15.70
N ILE A 95 3.75 -1.09 -16.76
CA ILE A 95 2.80 0.03 -16.67
C ILE A 95 1.41 -0.35 -17.20
N HIS A 96 1.32 -1.24 -18.19
CA HIS A 96 0.03 -1.65 -18.75
C HIS A 96 -0.77 -2.46 -17.72
N HIS A 97 -1.82 -1.85 -17.18
CA HIS A 97 -2.65 -2.43 -16.13
C HIS A 97 -3.83 -3.19 -16.72
N PHE A 98 -4.00 -4.42 -16.26
CA PHE A 98 -5.18 -5.25 -16.52
C PHE A 98 -5.23 -6.42 -15.54
N VAL A 99 -6.41 -7.04 -15.42
CA VAL A 99 -6.60 -8.26 -14.64
C VAL A 99 -6.98 -9.40 -15.58
N THR A 100 -6.27 -10.52 -15.48
CA THR A 100 -6.55 -11.73 -16.27
C THR A 100 -7.77 -12.48 -15.73
N ASP A 101 -8.35 -13.38 -16.55
CA ASP A 101 -9.44 -14.27 -16.13
C ASP A 101 -9.10 -15.16 -14.92
N ARG A 102 -7.80 -15.35 -14.64
CA ARG A 102 -7.32 -16.13 -13.48
C ARG A 102 -7.12 -15.29 -12.22
N GLY A 103 -7.47 -14.00 -12.26
CA GLY A 103 -7.31 -13.06 -11.15
C GLY A 103 -5.87 -12.58 -10.92
N GLU A 104 -4.96 -12.80 -11.88
CA GLU A 104 -3.64 -12.15 -11.87
C GLU A 104 -3.78 -10.71 -12.33
N GLU A 105 -3.34 -9.77 -11.50
CA GLU A 105 -3.32 -8.35 -11.81
C GLU A 105 -1.90 -7.96 -12.31
N ARG A 106 -1.86 -7.26 -13.45
CA ARG A 106 -0.64 -6.76 -14.12
C ARG A 106 -0.59 -5.24 -14.08
N GLY A 107 0.57 -4.66 -14.39
CA GLY A 107 0.79 -3.21 -14.25
C GLY A 107 0.95 -2.75 -12.79
N VAL A 108 1.20 -3.70 -11.87
CA VAL A 108 1.42 -3.45 -10.44
C VAL A 108 2.76 -4.00 -9.98
N VAL A 109 3.34 -3.35 -8.97
CA VAL A 109 4.63 -3.72 -8.36
C VAL A 109 4.54 -3.77 -6.83
N LEU A 110 5.39 -4.59 -6.20
CA LEU A 110 5.62 -4.59 -4.76
C LEU A 110 6.57 -3.45 -4.38
N THR A 111 6.18 -2.63 -3.41
CA THR A 111 7.01 -1.54 -2.86
C THR A 111 7.76 -1.96 -1.61
N GLN A 112 8.79 -1.20 -1.23
CA GLN A 112 9.63 -1.49 -0.05
C GLN A 112 8.88 -1.37 1.29
N ASP A 113 7.75 -0.67 1.30
CA ASP A 113 6.83 -0.58 2.45
C ASP A 113 5.89 -1.81 2.55
N GLY A 114 5.99 -2.77 1.63
CA GLY A 114 5.21 -4.01 1.60
C GLY A 114 3.87 -3.92 0.88
N THR A 115 3.49 -2.74 0.41
CA THR A 115 2.23 -2.55 -0.31
C THR A 115 2.37 -2.86 -1.81
N THR A 116 1.23 -3.02 -2.49
CA THR A 116 1.19 -3.20 -3.94
C THR A 116 0.65 -1.93 -4.59
N VAL A 117 1.33 -1.46 -5.63
CA VAL A 117 1.04 -0.17 -6.30
C VAL A 117 0.89 -0.38 -7.80
N ALA A 118 -0.17 0.16 -8.38
CA ALA A 118 -0.33 0.29 -9.82
C ALA A 118 0.50 1.47 -10.37
N ILE A 119 1.35 1.21 -11.36
CA ILE A 119 2.28 2.20 -11.89
C ILE A 119 1.57 3.27 -12.74
N ALA A 120 0.53 2.89 -13.47
CA ALA A 120 -0.17 3.79 -14.39
C ALA A 120 -0.76 5.03 -13.69
N PRO A 121 -1.64 4.93 -12.68
CA PRO A 121 -2.19 6.10 -12.00
C PRO A 121 -1.11 6.92 -11.27
N MET A 122 -0.04 6.27 -10.78
CA MET A 122 1.11 6.96 -10.20
C MET A 122 1.79 7.87 -11.24
N LEU A 123 2.10 7.36 -12.43
CA LEU A 123 2.71 8.15 -13.49
C LEU A 123 1.80 9.27 -14.01
N LEU A 124 0.48 9.03 -14.08
CA LEU A 124 -0.48 10.07 -14.49
C LEU A 124 -0.44 11.27 -13.54
N GLY A 125 -0.43 11.04 -12.23
CA GLY A 125 -0.33 12.13 -11.25
C GLY A 125 0.98 12.91 -11.35
N ILE A 126 2.10 12.21 -11.54
CA ILE A 126 3.41 12.83 -11.80
C ILE A 126 3.37 13.69 -13.08
N GLU A 127 2.77 13.21 -14.17
CA GLU A 127 2.65 13.99 -15.42
C GLU A 127 1.84 15.26 -15.21
N VAL A 128 0.70 15.16 -14.50
CA VAL A 128 -0.12 16.33 -14.14
C VAL A 128 0.72 17.36 -13.38
N GLY A 129 1.47 16.91 -12.36
CA GLY A 129 2.30 17.79 -11.54
C GLY A 129 3.39 18.51 -12.33
N LEU A 130 4.13 17.76 -13.15
CA LEU A 130 5.19 18.29 -14.00
C LEU A 130 4.65 19.26 -15.06
N LYS A 131 3.50 18.94 -15.67
CA LYS A 131 2.84 19.82 -16.64
C LYS A 131 2.38 21.13 -15.98
N ALA A 132 1.74 21.04 -14.82
CA ALA A 132 1.30 22.20 -14.03
C ALA A 132 2.49 23.11 -13.66
N LYS A 133 3.60 22.51 -13.21
CA LYS A 133 4.84 23.23 -12.89
C LYS A 133 5.42 23.96 -14.11
N LEU A 134 5.45 23.30 -15.27
CA LEU A 134 5.97 23.88 -16.51
C LEU A 134 5.09 25.03 -17.02
N GLU A 135 3.77 24.86 -16.96
CA GLU A 135 2.79 25.83 -17.49
C GLU A 135 2.47 26.95 -16.49
N GLY A 136 2.85 26.82 -15.22
CA GLY A 136 2.47 27.75 -14.16
C GLY A 136 0.97 27.72 -13.87
N THR A 137 0.32 26.56 -14.06
CA THR A 137 -1.13 26.37 -13.92
C THR A 137 -1.48 25.47 -12.73
N PRO A 138 -2.70 25.54 -12.21
CA PRO A 138 -3.17 24.56 -11.23
C PRO A 138 -3.21 23.13 -11.81
N PRO A 139 -2.91 22.09 -11.02
CA PRO A 139 -2.90 20.70 -11.46
C PRO A 139 -4.32 20.09 -11.59
N LEU A 140 -5.15 20.64 -12.47
CA LEU A 140 -6.59 20.30 -12.59
C LEU A 140 -6.88 18.81 -12.86
N GLY A 141 -5.97 18.08 -13.51
CA GLY A 141 -6.12 16.65 -13.82
C GLY A 141 -5.77 15.70 -12.67
N MET A 142 -5.37 16.22 -11.50
CA MET A 142 -4.75 15.40 -10.45
C MET A 142 -5.69 14.30 -9.95
N PHE A 143 -6.80 14.68 -9.31
CA PHE A 143 -7.76 13.72 -8.77
C PHE A 143 -8.56 12.98 -9.87
N PRO A 144 -8.99 13.64 -10.97
CA PRO A 144 -9.66 12.97 -12.10
C PRO A 144 -8.91 11.75 -12.67
N LEU A 145 -7.61 11.90 -12.94
CA LEU A 145 -6.81 10.87 -13.61
C LEU A 145 -6.26 9.81 -12.66
N THR A 146 -5.99 10.18 -11.40
CA THR A 146 -5.33 9.26 -10.45
C THR A 146 -6.32 8.37 -9.71
N LEU A 147 -7.49 8.89 -9.32
CA LEU A 147 -8.43 8.19 -8.44
C LEU A 147 -9.87 8.23 -8.96
N ALA A 148 -10.39 9.42 -9.29
CA ALA A 148 -11.83 9.63 -9.44
C ALA A 148 -12.47 8.79 -10.54
N LYS A 149 -11.80 8.62 -11.70
CA LYS A 149 -12.31 7.78 -12.79
C LYS A 149 -12.53 6.33 -12.31
N ASN A 150 -11.51 5.72 -11.73
CA ASN A 150 -11.57 4.32 -11.29
C ASN A 150 -12.55 4.14 -10.13
N LEU A 151 -12.54 5.04 -9.15
CA LEU A 151 -13.49 5.02 -8.04
C LEU A 151 -14.93 5.12 -8.55
N GLY A 152 -15.24 6.14 -9.35
CA GLY A 152 -16.58 6.36 -9.89
C GLY A 152 -17.09 5.17 -10.71
N LEU A 153 -16.28 4.65 -11.63
CA LEU A 153 -16.66 3.49 -12.44
C LEU A 153 -16.86 2.24 -11.59
N SER A 154 -16.02 2.04 -10.56
CA SER A 154 -16.14 0.91 -9.62
C SER A 154 -17.42 1.00 -8.80
N PHE A 155 -17.79 2.19 -8.31
CA PHE A 155 -19.02 2.39 -7.55
C PHE A 155 -20.28 2.13 -8.36
N LEU A 156 -20.28 2.53 -9.63
CA LEU A 156 -21.42 2.36 -10.53
C LEU A 156 -21.57 0.93 -11.00
N SER A 157 -20.48 0.30 -11.44
CA SER A 157 -20.51 -1.09 -11.94
C SER A 157 -20.94 -2.09 -10.86
N LEU A 158 -20.81 -1.72 -9.58
CA LEU A 158 -21.14 -2.56 -8.43
C LEU A 158 -22.20 -1.91 -7.53
N GLN A 159 -23.05 -1.03 -8.08
CA GLN A 159 -24.05 -0.29 -7.29
C GLN A 159 -25.06 -1.20 -6.57
N ASP A 160 -25.30 -2.40 -7.09
CA ASP A 160 -26.19 -3.41 -6.49
C ASP A 160 -25.54 -4.20 -5.34
N PHE A 161 -24.21 -4.08 -5.16
CA PHE A 161 -23.48 -4.72 -4.07
C PHE A 161 -23.31 -3.76 -2.88
N PRO A 162 -23.09 -4.28 -1.65
CA PRO A 162 -22.75 -3.45 -0.50
C PRO A 162 -21.50 -2.58 -0.77
N PRO A 163 -21.42 -1.32 -0.28
CA PRO A 163 -20.30 -0.41 -0.53
C PRO A 163 -18.91 -1.02 -0.30
N ALA A 164 -18.74 -1.79 0.79
CA ALA A 164 -17.50 -2.50 1.13
C ALA A 164 -17.00 -3.50 0.05
N GLN A 165 -17.87 -3.93 -0.87
CA GLN A 165 -17.51 -4.83 -1.98
C GLN A 165 -17.22 -4.07 -3.28
N ARG A 166 -17.47 -2.75 -3.33
CA ARG A 166 -17.28 -1.92 -4.52
C ARG A 166 -15.85 -1.41 -4.70
N LEU A 167 -14.98 -1.63 -3.72
CA LEU A 167 -13.56 -1.26 -3.73
C LEU A 167 -12.71 -2.51 -3.55
N GLY A 168 -11.48 -2.48 -4.03
CA GLY A 168 -10.52 -3.56 -3.89
C GLY A 168 -10.73 -4.71 -4.89
N PRO A 169 -10.31 -5.93 -4.57
CA PRO A 169 -9.56 -6.30 -3.38
C PRO A 169 -8.07 -5.97 -3.50
N ASP A 170 -7.35 -6.30 -2.42
CA ASP A 170 -5.92 -6.57 -2.45
C ASP A 170 -5.65 -8.03 -2.88
N GLY A 171 -4.38 -8.40 -2.95
CA GLY A 171 -3.93 -9.71 -3.37
C GLY A 171 -2.65 -10.18 -2.68
N CYS A 172 -2.13 -11.29 -3.19
CA CYS A 172 -0.93 -11.93 -2.69
C CYS A 172 0.09 -12.09 -3.82
N TRP A 173 1.33 -11.76 -3.50
CA TRP A 173 2.47 -12.11 -4.34
C TRP A 173 2.80 -13.59 -4.19
N ASP A 174 3.21 -14.21 -5.29
CA ASP A 174 3.76 -15.57 -5.30
C ASP A 174 5.03 -15.67 -4.44
N ASN A 175 5.87 -14.64 -4.47
CA ASN A 175 7.05 -14.54 -3.64
C ASN A 175 7.35 -13.07 -3.29
N VAL A 176 7.38 -12.74 -2.02
CA VAL A 176 7.58 -11.34 -1.55
C VAL A 176 9.04 -10.87 -1.61
N THR A 177 9.99 -11.78 -1.86
CA THR A 177 11.41 -11.46 -2.08
C THR A 177 11.72 -11.34 -3.57
N HIS A 178 11.03 -12.09 -4.41
CA HIS A 178 11.18 -12.09 -5.87
C HIS A 178 9.80 -12.06 -6.53
N PRO A 179 9.06 -10.95 -6.42
CA PRO A 179 7.67 -10.87 -6.85
C PRO A 179 7.54 -11.00 -8.37
N ARG A 180 6.71 -11.92 -8.84
CA ARG A 180 6.46 -12.13 -10.28
C ARG A 180 4.98 -12.20 -10.63
N VAL A 181 4.17 -12.76 -9.74
CA VAL A 181 2.74 -12.93 -9.95
C VAL A 181 2.00 -12.36 -8.75
N PHE A 182 1.17 -11.36 -9.01
CA PHE A 182 0.24 -10.83 -8.02
C PHE A 182 -1.17 -11.34 -8.31
N LYS A 183 -1.75 -12.09 -7.36
CA LYS A 183 -3.07 -12.70 -7.51
C LYS A 183 -4.05 -12.08 -6.52
N LEU A 184 -5.15 -11.57 -7.05
CA LEU A 184 -6.22 -10.97 -6.26
C LEU A 184 -6.90 -12.01 -5.36
N SER A 185 -7.25 -11.58 -4.15
CA SER A 185 -7.88 -12.44 -3.14
C SER A 185 -9.35 -12.77 -3.42
N ARG A 186 -10.00 -11.97 -4.28
CA ARG A 186 -11.37 -12.19 -4.76
C ARG A 186 -11.55 -11.55 -6.15
N VAL A 187 -12.78 -11.55 -6.64
CA VAL A 187 -13.16 -10.92 -7.91
C VAL A 187 -12.72 -9.44 -7.92
N PRO A 188 -12.01 -8.99 -8.97
CA PRO A 188 -11.55 -7.61 -9.09
C PRO A 188 -12.71 -6.63 -9.16
N THR A 189 -12.55 -5.45 -8.58
CA THR A 189 -13.33 -4.26 -8.95
C THR A 189 -12.50 -3.37 -9.88
N LEU A 190 -13.10 -2.29 -10.40
CA LEU A 190 -12.38 -1.29 -11.21
C LEU A 190 -11.46 -0.39 -10.36
N ALA A 191 -11.47 -0.55 -9.04
CA ALA A 191 -10.66 0.19 -8.09
C ALA A 191 -10.01 -0.79 -7.10
N THR A 192 -9.15 -1.69 -7.60
CA THR A 192 -8.32 -2.59 -6.78
C THR A 192 -7.49 -1.79 -5.77
N ASP A 193 -7.06 -2.43 -4.68
CA ASP A 193 -6.25 -1.73 -3.66
C ASP A 193 -4.94 -1.21 -4.28
N ALA A 194 -4.38 -1.90 -5.28
CA ALA A 194 -3.20 -1.46 -6.02
C ALA A 194 -3.44 -0.20 -6.87
N LEU A 195 -4.58 -0.12 -7.57
CA LEU A 195 -4.98 1.09 -8.31
C LEU A 195 -5.18 2.28 -7.38
N VAL A 196 -5.83 2.06 -6.24
CA VAL A 196 -6.05 3.10 -5.24
C VAL A 196 -4.72 3.58 -4.63
N ASN A 197 -3.81 2.67 -4.27
CA ASN A 197 -2.49 3.03 -3.77
C ASN A 197 -1.69 3.84 -4.81
N GLY A 198 -1.67 3.40 -6.07
CA GLY A 198 -1.00 4.14 -7.14
C GLY A 198 -1.62 5.49 -7.43
N GLY A 199 -2.95 5.63 -7.31
CA GLY A 199 -3.63 6.91 -7.42
C GLY A 199 -3.29 7.89 -6.30
N MET A 200 -3.21 7.40 -5.06
CA MET A 200 -2.72 8.20 -3.93
C MET A 200 -1.27 8.63 -4.15
N ASP A 201 -0.39 7.71 -4.56
CA ASP A 201 1.03 8.00 -4.79
C ASP A 201 1.25 9.00 -5.94
N GLY A 202 0.49 8.84 -7.02
CA GLY A 202 0.49 9.81 -8.13
C GLY A 202 0.02 11.19 -7.68
N SER A 203 -1.00 11.26 -6.83
CA SER A 203 -1.50 12.54 -6.29
C SER A 203 -0.46 13.23 -5.40
N ILE A 204 0.20 12.47 -4.53
CA ILE A 204 1.24 12.98 -3.63
C ILE A 204 2.43 13.51 -4.43
N LEU A 205 3.03 12.64 -5.25
CA LEU A 205 4.22 12.99 -6.04
C LEU A 205 3.92 14.11 -7.04
N GLY A 206 2.75 14.08 -7.67
CA GLY A 206 2.31 15.12 -8.59
C GLY A 206 2.13 16.48 -7.90
N MET A 207 1.55 16.51 -6.70
CA MET A 207 1.38 17.75 -5.95
C MET A 207 2.73 18.32 -5.50
N ASP A 208 3.64 17.47 -5.01
CA ASP A 208 4.99 17.88 -4.62
C ASP A 208 5.73 18.54 -5.79
N LEU A 209 5.62 17.95 -6.99
CA LEU A 209 6.23 18.50 -8.20
C LEU A 209 5.57 19.80 -8.68
N ALA A 210 4.24 19.92 -8.56
CA ALA A 210 3.51 21.13 -8.93
C ALA A 210 3.83 22.32 -8.03
N THR A 211 4.14 22.06 -6.75
CA THR A 211 4.33 23.07 -5.70
C THR A 211 5.79 23.45 -5.44
N LEU A 212 6.75 22.85 -6.16
CA LEU A 212 8.16 23.25 -6.13
C LEU A 212 8.32 24.76 -6.29
N ALA A 213 9.29 25.35 -5.60
CA ALA A 213 9.52 26.79 -5.67
C ALA A 213 9.85 27.24 -7.11
N PRO A 214 9.55 28.48 -7.54
CA PRO A 214 9.82 28.94 -8.90
C PRO A 214 11.29 28.79 -9.34
N SER A 215 12.23 28.87 -8.40
CA SER A 215 13.67 28.67 -8.63
C SER A 215 14.09 27.20 -8.74
N GLU A 216 13.23 26.27 -8.31
CA GLU A 216 13.52 24.84 -8.30
C GLU A 216 13.02 24.18 -9.59
N GLN A 217 13.92 23.40 -10.19
CA GLN A 217 13.60 22.54 -11.33
C GLN A 217 13.27 21.13 -10.84
N PRO A 218 12.28 20.45 -11.45
CA PRO A 218 12.02 19.05 -11.16
C PRO A 218 13.28 18.20 -11.33
N GLY A 219 13.61 17.41 -10.31
CA GLY A 219 14.70 16.44 -10.39
C GLY A 219 14.38 15.30 -11.38
N LYS A 220 15.39 14.46 -11.64
CA LYS A 220 15.20 13.18 -12.36
C LYS A 220 14.06 12.37 -11.75
N LEU A 221 13.24 11.72 -12.59
CA LEU A 221 12.11 10.90 -12.16
C LEU A 221 12.57 9.78 -11.23
N SER A 222 13.69 9.13 -11.54
CA SER A 222 14.30 8.11 -10.68
C SER A 222 14.56 8.61 -9.25
N LYS A 223 15.09 9.84 -9.10
CA LYS A 223 15.37 10.45 -7.80
C LYS A 223 14.09 10.75 -7.02
N VAL A 224 13.05 11.24 -7.70
CA VAL A 224 11.73 11.47 -7.11
C VAL A 224 11.17 10.15 -6.57
N LEU A 225 11.17 9.09 -7.40
CA LEU A 225 10.67 7.77 -6.99
C LEU A 225 11.50 7.16 -5.85
N LYS A 226 12.84 7.26 -5.90
CA LYS A 226 13.72 6.79 -4.81
C LYS A 226 13.46 7.51 -3.49
N GLY A 227 13.29 8.83 -3.52
CA GLY A 227 13.01 9.61 -2.31
C GLY A 227 11.70 9.18 -1.63
N TYR A 228 10.71 8.78 -2.41
CA TYR A 228 9.39 8.38 -1.91
C TYR A 228 9.30 6.91 -1.51
N TYR A 229 9.79 5.99 -2.35
CA TYR A 229 9.63 4.54 -2.15
C TYR A 229 10.79 3.90 -1.39
N ASN A 230 12.01 4.43 -1.48
CA ASN A 230 13.21 3.77 -0.94
C ASN A 230 13.71 4.44 0.34
N HIS A 231 12.79 5.07 1.09
CA HIS A 231 13.14 5.70 2.35
C HIS A 231 13.50 4.66 3.41
N VAL A 232 14.62 4.88 4.11
CA VAL A 232 15.08 4.02 5.21
C VAL A 232 14.89 4.76 6.53
N LEU A 233 14.06 4.22 7.40
CA LEU A 233 13.93 4.67 8.78
C LEU A 233 15.17 4.18 9.55
N GLU A 234 16.24 4.98 9.58
CA GLU A 234 17.51 4.69 10.28
C GLU A 234 17.36 4.76 11.82
N GLY A 235 16.38 4.03 12.38
CA GLY A 235 16.00 4.10 13.80
C GLY A 235 15.20 5.35 14.17
N GLN A 236 14.83 6.18 13.20
CA GLN A 236 13.93 7.32 13.42
C GLN A 236 12.48 6.88 13.61
N ASP A 237 11.74 7.61 14.44
CA ASP A 237 10.29 7.46 14.57
C ASP A 237 9.60 8.02 13.31
N LEU A 238 8.78 7.20 12.65
CA LEU A 238 7.99 7.58 11.48
C LEU A 238 7.11 8.82 11.73
N GLY A 239 6.67 9.04 12.96
CA GLY A 239 5.90 10.23 13.36
C GLY A 239 6.69 11.54 13.30
N VAL A 240 8.02 11.49 13.28
CA VAL A 240 8.90 12.68 13.21
C VAL A 240 9.31 12.99 11.76
N VAL A 241 9.14 12.03 10.85
CA VAL A 241 9.48 12.21 9.43
C VAL A 241 8.49 13.17 8.77
N SER A 242 8.99 14.34 8.36
CA SER A 242 8.22 15.39 7.68
C SER A 242 8.15 15.21 6.17
N SER A 243 9.07 14.45 5.57
CA SER A 243 9.07 14.17 4.13
C SER A 243 7.89 13.29 3.73
N HIS A 244 7.36 13.53 2.53
CA HIS A 244 6.39 12.63 1.92
C HIS A 244 7.06 11.31 1.51
N ILE A 245 6.66 10.22 2.15
CA ILE A 245 7.23 8.87 1.93
C ILE A 245 6.11 7.84 1.89
N SER A 246 6.34 6.74 1.18
CA SER A 246 5.35 5.69 0.92
C SER A 246 4.70 5.05 2.17
N PRO A 247 5.40 4.81 3.30
CA PRO A 247 4.76 4.30 4.52
C PRO A 247 3.65 5.21 5.07
N LYS A 248 3.71 6.52 4.78
CA LYS A 248 2.72 7.53 5.20
C LYS A 248 1.71 7.87 4.12
N ARG A 249 1.64 7.10 3.02
CA ARG A 249 0.76 7.35 1.86
C ARG A 249 -0.65 7.76 2.24
N ARG A 250 -1.30 7.00 3.12
CA ARG A 250 -2.69 7.23 3.52
C ARG A 250 -2.86 8.56 4.24
N GLU A 251 -2.00 8.86 5.20
CA GLU A 251 -2.01 10.12 5.96
C GLU A 251 -1.77 11.33 5.05
N ILE A 252 -0.77 11.24 4.16
CA ILE A 252 -0.41 12.33 3.24
C ILE A 252 -1.54 12.54 2.23
N ALA A 253 -2.06 11.45 1.64
CA ALA A 253 -3.17 11.53 0.70
C ALA A 253 -4.43 12.11 1.36
N GLN A 254 -4.72 11.75 2.61
CA GLN A 254 -5.82 12.35 3.37
C GLN A 254 -5.59 13.85 3.59
N ALA A 255 -4.38 14.28 3.96
CA ALA A 255 -4.06 15.68 4.16
C ALA A 255 -4.19 16.51 2.86
N LEU A 256 -3.76 15.95 1.72
CA LEU A 256 -3.80 16.63 0.42
C LEU A 256 -5.20 16.62 -0.21
N LEU A 257 -5.87 15.47 -0.20
CA LEU A 257 -7.12 15.26 -0.94
C LEU A 257 -8.37 15.39 -0.07
N GLY A 258 -8.25 15.23 1.24
CA GLY A 258 -9.38 15.32 2.18
C GLY A 258 -9.98 16.72 2.31
N THR A 259 -9.27 17.75 1.83
CA THR A 259 -9.79 19.13 1.72
C THR A 259 -10.70 19.33 0.50
N LEU A 260 -10.65 18.41 -0.47
CA LEU A 260 -11.49 18.46 -1.66
C LEU A 260 -12.87 17.90 -1.36
N ASP A 261 -13.89 18.44 -2.03
CA ASP A 261 -15.18 17.76 -2.16
C ASP A 261 -15.03 16.57 -3.11
N THR A 262 -14.43 15.49 -2.59
CA THR A 262 -14.06 14.30 -3.38
C THR A 262 -15.27 13.61 -3.99
N GLN A 263 -16.42 13.61 -3.32
CA GLN A 263 -17.68 13.11 -3.89
C GLN A 263 -18.07 13.89 -5.13
N ARG A 264 -18.06 15.23 -5.05
CA ARG A 264 -18.34 16.09 -6.21
C ARG A 264 -17.33 15.88 -7.33
N GLN A 265 -16.04 15.77 -7.00
CA GLN A 265 -14.99 15.54 -8.00
C GLN A 265 -15.17 14.20 -8.72
N VAL A 266 -15.61 13.13 -8.04
CA VAL A 266 -15.96 11.86 -8.68
C VAL A 266 -17.15 12.04 -9.63
N MET A 267 -18.20 12.73 -9.20
CA MET A 267 -19.37 13.00 -10.05
C MET A 267 -19.01 13.82 -11.30
N GLU A 268 -18.23 14.90 -11.14
CA GLU A 268 -17.78 15.75 -12.25
C GLU A 268 -16.88 14.96 -13.21
N THR A 269 -16.02 14.09 -12.70
CA THR A 269 -15.17 13.21 -13.50
C THR A 269 -16.00 12.22 -14.32
N LEU A 270 -17.01 11.58 -13.72
CA LEU A 270 -17.91 10.65 -14.42
C LEU A 270 -18.69 11.35 -15.53
N TYR A 271 -19.24 12.54 -15.28
CA TYR A 271 -19.92 13.32 -16.30
C TYR A 271 -19.00 13.66 -17.47
N LEU A 272 -17.75 14.02 -17.17
CA LEU A 272 -16.73 14.27 -18.18
C LEU A 272 -16.41 13.01 -19.00
N VAL A 273 -16.21 11.86 -18.34
CA VAL A 273 -16.00 10.56 -19.02
C VAL A 273 -17.14 10.27 -19.98
N TRP A 274 -18.39 10.33 -19.52
CA TRP A 274 -19.54 10.04 -20.38
C TRP A 274 -19.69 11.01 -21.54
N ARG A 275 -19.32 12.28 -21.34
CA ARG A 275 -19.32 13.27 -22.42
C ARG A 275 -18.28 12.93 -23.48
N LEU A 276 -17.07 12.55 -23.06
CA LEU A 276 -15.98 12.22 -23.96
C LEU A 276 -16.19 10.88 -24.70
N GLU A 277 -16.89 9.94 -24.08
CA GLU A 277 -17.18 8.61 -24.62
C GLU A 277 -18.55 8.50 -25.31
N ASN A 278 -19.33 9.59 -25.37
CA ASN A 278 -20.70 9.63 -25.92
C ASN A 278 -21.68 8.66 -25.22
N THR A 279 -21.54 8.49 -23.91
CA THR A 279 -22.40 7.64 -23.08
C THR A 279 -23.22 8.45 -22.06
N GLN A 280 -23.58 9.69 -22.40
CA GLN A 280 -24.27 10.62 -21.48
C GLN A 280 -25.64 10.12 -20.99
N TRP A 281 -26.23 9.14 -21.66
CA TRP A 281 -27.49 8.52 -21.21
C TRP A 281 -27.37 7.88 -19.82
N ILE A 282 -26.17 7.47 -19.39
CA ILE A 282 -25.91 6.93 -18.05
C ILE A 282 -26.18 7.98 -16.96
N ALA A 283 -25.98 9.27 -17.25
CA ALA A 283 -26.25 10.35 -16.31
C ALA A 283 -27.74 10.50 -15.93
N LYS A 284 -28.64 9.84 -16.66
CA LYS A 284 -30.09 9.84 -16.38
C LYS A 284 -30.50 8.78 -15.36
N ASP A 285 -29.58 7.90 -14.96
CA ASP A 285 -29.82 6.93 -13.89
C ASP A 285 -29.87 7.64 -12.53
N THR A 286 -30.97 7.45 -11.80
CA THR A 286 -31.20 8.08 -10.49
C THR A 286 -30.35 7.47 -9.37
N GLY A 287 -29.70 6.32 -9.60
CA GLY A 287 -28.84 5.62 -8.64
C GLY A 287 -27.42 6.15 -8.52
N VAL A 288 -26.94 6.90 -9.53
CA VAL A 288 -25.53 7.31 -9.65
C VAL A 288 -25.04 8.09 -8.43
N GLU A 289 -25.76 9.14 -8.02
CA GLU A 289 -25.35 9.99 -6.89
C GLU A 289 -25.27 9.20 -5.59
N LYS A 290 -26.22 8.29 -5.36
CA LYS A 290 -26.22 7.40 -4.20
C LYS A 290 -25.05 6.43 -4.25
N ALA A 291 -24.79 5.82 -5.41
CA ALA A 291 -23.68 4.89 -5.59
C ALA A 291 -22.34 5.54 -5.29
N VAL A 292 -22.13 6.76 -5.81
CA VAL A 292 -20.90 7.54 -5.58
C VAL A 292 -20.78 7.99 -4.13
N ARG A 293 -21.84 8.52 -3.52
CA ARG A 293 -21.82 8.91 -2.09
C ARG A 293 -21.48 7.73 -1.19
N ASP A 294 -22.21 6.62 -1.33
CA ASP A 294 -22.01 5.43 -0.49
C ASP A 294 -20.60 4.84 -0.71
N GLY A 295 -20.11 4.82 -1.96
CA GLY A 295 -18.78 4.36 -2.30
C GLY A 295 -17.66 5.25 -1.77
N MET A 296 -17.83 6.57 -1.81
CA MET A 296 -16.85 7.51 -1.24
C MET A 296 -16.77 7.45 0.27
N LEU A 297 -17.90 7.24 0.96
CA LEU A 297 -17.89 6.98 2.41
C LEU A 297 -17.06 5.74 2.74
N GLU A 298 -17.21 4.66 1.97
CA GLU A 298 -16.39 3.45 2.14
C GLU A 298 -14.91 3.71 1.79
N PHE A 299 -14.61 4.49 0.75
CA PHE A 299 -13.24 4.85 0.39
C PHE A 299 -12.53 5.59 1.54
N VAL A 300 -13.19 6.61 2.10
CA VAL A 300 -12.68 7.37 3.25
C VAL A 300 -12.44 6.42 4.43
N HIS A 301 -13.44 5.60 4.76
CA HIS A 301 -13.35 4.64 5.85
C HIS A 301 -12.17 3.68 5.67
N ARG A 302 -12.06 3.03 4.51
CA ARG A 302 -11.06 1.98 4.24
C ARG A 302 -9.64 2.51 4.10
N TYR A 303 -9.45 3.66 3.44
CA TYR A 303 -8.13 4.13 3.02
C TYR A 303 -7.60 5.33 3.81
N TRP A 304 -8.46 6.08 4.52
CA TRP A 304 -8.02 7.22 5.33
C TRP A 304 -8.24 6.99 6.83
N ASP A 305 -9.38 6.45 7.23
CA ASP A 305 -9.67 6.23 8.66
C ASP A 305 -9.01 4.94 9.16
N CYS A 306 -9.08 3.87 8.39
CA CYS A 306 -8.54 2.57 8.78
C CYS A 306 -7.04 2.42 8.50
N PRO A 307 -6.30 1.77 9.43
CA PRO A 307 -4.88 1.58 9.26
C PRO A 307 -4.62 0.53 8.17
N PRO A 308 -3.49 0.63 7.44
CA PRO A 308 -3.11 -0.40 6.50
C PRO A 308 -2.74 -1.68 7.25
N ILE A 309 -3.40 -2.79 6.90
CA ILE A 309 -3.11 -4.12 7.45
C ILE A 309 -2.44 -4.96 6.38
N ILE A 310 -1.20 -5.39 6.62
CA ILE A 310 -0.47 -6.34 5.78
C ILE A 310 -1.04 -7.74 6.04
N PRO A 311 -1.73 -8.35 5.06
CA PRO A 311 -2.35 -9.66 5.22
C PRO A 311 -1.30 -10.76 5.34
N ARG A 312 -1.73 -11.90 5.88
CA ARG A 312 -0.88 -13.10 6.10
C ARG A 312 0.02 -13.47 4.93
N CYS A 313 -0.53 -13.49 3.72
CA CYS A 313 0.23 -13.89 2.53
C CYS A 313 1.34 -12.90 2.18
N GLN A 314 1.16 -11.59 2.43
CA GLN A 314 2.15 -10.57 2.08
C GLN A 314 3.37 -10.60 3.00
N TRP A 315 3.23 -10.97 4.27
CA TRP A 315 4.41 -11.19 5.13
C TRP A 315 4.96 -12.63 5.06
N GLY A 316 4.40 -13.48 4.18
CA GLY A 316 4.87 -14.84 3.96
C GLY A 316 4.55 -15.78 5.12
N ALA A 317 3.35 -15.69 5.68
CA ALA A 317 2.88 -16.56 6.74
C ALA A 317 2.84 -18.03 6.30
N ALA A 318 3.28 -18.93 7.17
CA ALA A 318 2.95 -20.33 7.08
C ALA A 318 1.42 -20.53 7.20
N PRO A 319 0.86 -21.59 6.60
CA PRO A 319 -0.54 -21.94 6.78
C PRO A 319 -0.83 -22.27 8.25
N TYR A 320 -2.11 -22.17 8.60
CA TYR A 320 -2.61 -22.63 9.90
C TYR A 320 -2.39 -24.14 10.03
N ARG A 321 -1.99 -24.62 11.22
CA ARG A 321 -1.94 -26.05 11.54
C ARG A 321 -3.30 -26.49 12.07
N GLY A 322 -3.96 -27.40 11.35
CA GLY A 322 -5.34 -27.78 11.64
C GLY A 322 -6.35 -26.72 11.20
N SER A 323 -7.59 -26.83 11.68
CA SER A 323 -8.66 -25.90 11.34
C SER A 323 -8.72 -24.74 12.33
N PRO A 324 -8.75 -23.48 11.88
CA PRO A 324 -8.90 -22.34 12.77
C PRO A 324 -10.31 -22.30 13.38
N PHE A 325 -10.38 -21.97 14.67
CA PHE A 325 -11.66 -21.82 15.37
C PHE A 325 -12.24 -20.42 15.14
N PRO A 326 -13.50 -20.29 14.69
CA PRO A 326 -14.12 -18.99 14.46
C PRO A 326 -14.45 -18.28 15.78
N LEU A 327 -14.37 -16.94 15.79
CA LEU A 327 -14.78 -16.08 16.89
C LEU A 327 -16.28 -15.72 16.80
N ALA A 328 -16.91 -15.55 17.96
CA ALA A 328 -18.26 -14.98 18.05
C ALA A 328 -18.17 -13.45 18.20
N LEU A 329 -18.41 -12.72 17.12
CA LEU A 329 -18.29 -11.27 17.05
C LEU A 329 -19.61 -10.54 17.44
N PRO A 330 -19.55 -9.27 17.90
CA PRO A 330 -18.35 -8.48 18.23
C PRO A 330 -17.70 -8.86 19.56
N LEU A 331 -16.38 -8.76 19.64
CA LEU A 331 -15.65 -9.04 20.88
C LEU A 331 -15.70 -7.86 21.87
N PRO A 332 -15.78 -8.11 23.19
CA PRO A 332 -15.80 -7.06 24.20
C PRO A 332 -14.43 -6.56 24.67
N PHE A 333 -13.31 -7.20 24.28
CA PHE A 333 -11.98 -6.84 24.81
C PHE A 333 -10.91 -6.61 23.74
N LEU A 334 -9.94 -5.75 24.09
CA LEU A 334 -8.68 -5.57 23.39
C LEU A 334 -7.53 -5.76 24.39
N TYR A 335 -6.60 -6.66 24.08
CA TYR A 335 -5.46 -6.97 24.95
C TYR A 335 -4.17 -6.49 24.30
N ILE A 336 -3.43 -5.63 25.02
CA ILE A 336 -2.16 -5.08 24.55
C ILE A 336 -0.99 -5.93 25.06
N HIS A 337 -0.12 -6.27 24.12
CA HIS A 337 1.09 -7.05 24.31
C HIS A 337 2.32 -6.30 23.76
N HIS A 338 3.49 -6.69 24.23
CA HIS A 338 4.72 -6.58 23.45
C HIS A 338 5.18 -7.97 23.04
N THR A 339 6.10 -8.08 22.09
CA THR A 339 6.67 -9.37 21.72
C THR A 339 7.70 -9.85 22.74
N TYR A 340 8.46 -8.92 23.36
CA TYR A 340 9.67 -9.16 24.15
C TYR A 340 10.78 -9.86 23.36
N GLU A 341 10.50 -10.95 22.66
CA GLU A 341 11.33 -11.53 21.62
C GLU A 341 10.51 -11.71 20.32
N PRO A 342 10.92 -11.14 19.18
CA PRO A 342 12.12 -10.30 18.99
C PRO A 342 12.07 -9.00 19.80
N ASN A 343 13.19 -8.66 20.44
CA ASN A 343 13.28 -7.52 21.38
C ASN A 343 13.48 -6.15 20.73
N ARG A 344 13.88 -6.09 19.46
CA ARG A 344 14.09 -4.82 18.74
C ARG A 344 12.87 -4.47 17.89
N PRO A 345 12.46 -3.19 17.87
CA PRO A 345 11.55 -2.69 16.86
C PRO A 345 12.06 -2.97 15.45
N CYS A 346 11.13 -3.16 14.52
CA CYS A 346 11.41 -3.34 13.11
C CYS A 346 10.96 -2.11 12.34
N HIS A 347 11.77 -1.64 11.40
CA HIS A 347 11.60 -0.33 10.74
C HIS A 347 11.47 -0.44 9.22
N SER A 348 11.30 -1.66 8.70
CA SER A 348 11.00 -1.91 7.29
C SER A 348 10.13 -3.15 7.16
N PHE A 349 9.35 -3.21 6.09
CA PHE A 349 8.52 -4.36 5.77
C PHE A 349 9.28 -5.69 5.81
N ARG A 350 10.51 -5.70 5.27
CA ARG A 350 11.37 -6.89 5.27
C ARG A 350 11.75 -7.34 6.69
N GLN A 351 12.10 -6.39 7.56
CA GLN A 351 12.44 -6.68 8.96
C GLN A 351 11.21 -7.14 9.74
N CYS A 352 10.08 -6.44 9.62
CA CYS A 352 8.86 -6.77 10.33
C CYS A 352 8.28 -8.11 9.86
N SER A 353 8.26 -8.38 8.56
CA SER A 353 7.87 -9.69 8.02
C SER A 353 8.78 -10.82 8.48
N ARG A 354 10.08 -10.58 8.64
CA ARG A 354 11.01 -11.56 9.24
C ARG A 354 10.67 -11.81 10.72
N SER A 355 10.40 -10.76 11.49
CA SER A 355 9.96 -10.87 12.89
C SER A 355 8.65 -11.65 13.01
N MET A 356 7.67 -11.38 12.13
CA MET A 356 6.40 -12.11 12.06
C MET A 356 6.62 -13.61 11.82
N ARG A 357 7.42 -13.97 10.80
CA ARG A 357 7.73 -15.37 10.50
C ARG A 357 8.49 -16.06 11.64
N ALA A 358 9.44 -15.37 12.28
CA ALA A 358 10.16 -15.91 13.43
C ALA A 358 9.23 -16.21 14.62
N MET A 359 8.31 -15.29 14.94
CA MET A 359 7.30 -15.51 15.98
C MET A 359 6.33 -16.63 15.62
N GLN A 360 5.88 -16.69 14.36
CA GLN A 360 4.99 -17.75 13.91
C GLN A 360 5.68 -19.11 14.01
N HIS A 361 6.93 -19.22 13.56
CA HIS A 361 7.72 -20.44 13.64
C HIS A 361 7.89 -20.90 15.09
N PHE A 362 8.30 -20.02 16.00
CA PHE A 362 8.40 -20.34 17.42
C PHE A 362 7.07 -20.80 18.01
N HIS A 363 5.96 -20.12 17.67
CA HIS A 363 4.64 -20.52 18.16
C HIS A 363 4.18 -21.87 17.60
N GLN A 364 4.46 -22.17 16.33
CA GLN A 364 4.03 -23.41 15.70
C GLN A 364 4.93 -24.60 16.03
N GLU A 365 6.25 -24.46 15.91
CA GLU A 365 7.21 -25.54 16.11
C GLU A 365 7.51 -25.77 17.58
N ASP A 366 7.86 -24.71 18.32
CA ASP A 366 8.37 -24.87 19.68
C ASP A 366 7.24 -24.93 20.72
N ARG A 367 6.14 -24.19 20.49
CA ARG A 367 4.96 -24.22 21.37
C ARG A 367 3.84 -25.16 20.90
N GLY A 368 3.93 -25.72 19.70
CA GLY A 368 2.91 -26.61 19.15
C GLY A 368 1.55 -25.93 18.88
N TRP A 369 1.51 -24.60 18.74
CA TRP A 369 0.28 -23.88 18.47
C TRP A 369 -0.12 -23.99 17.01
N ALA A 370 -1.40 -23.75 16.74
CA ALA A 370 -1.90 -23.80 15.37
C ALA A 370 -1.29 -22.70 14.47
N ASP A 371 -0.92 -21.56 15.06
CA ASP A 371 -0.43 -20.38 14.36
C ASP A 371 0.18 -19.36 15.35
N ILE A 372 0.68 -18.24 14.85
CA ILE A 372 1.10 -17.08 15.67
C ILE A 372 0.02 -16.74 16.72
N GLY A 373 0.43 -16.46 17.96
CA GLY A 373 -0.53 -16.32 19.07
C GLY A 373 -1.44 -15.09 18.99
N TYR A 374 -0.97 -14.00 18.39
CA TYR A 374 -1.65 -12.71 18.37
C TYR A 374 -2.67 -12.59 17.23
N SER A 375 -3.70 -11.78 17.44
CA SER A 375 -4.66 -11.41 16.39
C SER A 375 -3.98 -10.47 15.38
N PHE A 376 -3.29 -9.44 15.89
CA PHE A 376 -2.55 -8.46 15.11
C PHE A 376 -1.20 -8.13 15.75
N VAL A 377 -0.26 -7.70 14.94
CA VAL A 377 1.08 -7.31 15.38
C VAL A 377 1.47 -5.99 14.73
N VAL A 378 2.05 -5.05 15.48
CA VAL A 378 2.38 -3.71 15.02
C VAL A 378 3.88 -3.58 14.83
N GLY A 379 4.30 -3.17 13.64
CA GLY A 379 5.67 -2.79 13.33
C GLY A 379 5.93 -1.30 13.59
N SER A 380 7.20 -0.92 13.68
CA SER A 380 7.60 0.50 13.70
C SER A 380 7.85 1.06 12.29
N ASP A 381 7.52 0.27 11.26
CA ASP A 381 7.54 0.62 9.84
C ASP A 381 6.25 1.30 9.35
N GLY A 382 5.26 1.48 10.23
CA GLY A 382 4.00 2.16 9.92
C GLY A 382 2.83 1.23 9.56
N TYR A 383 2.99 -0.08 9.77
CA TYR A 383 1.98 -1.07 9.40
C TYR A 383 1.54 -1.97 10.55
N ILE A 384 0.30 -2.44 10.44
CA ILE A 384 -0.22 -3.54 11.24
C ILE A 384 -0.13 -4.81 10.39
N TYR A 385 0.32 -5.89 10.99
CA TYR A 385 0.45 -7.21 10.37
C TYR A 385 -0.67 -8.11 10.89
N GLU A 386 -1.37 -8.75 9.97
CA GLU A 386 -2.39 -9.73 10.30
C GLU A 386 -1.74 -10.99 10.89
N GLY A 387 -2.02 -11.29 12.15
CA GLY A 387 -1.73 -12.58 12.77
C GLY A 387 -2.86 -13.56 12.47
N ARG A 388 -3.64 -13.92 13.49
CA ARG A 388 -4.88 -14.70 13.30
C ARG A 388 -6.06 -13.90 12.75
N GLY A 389 -5.92 -12.58 12.73
CA GLY A 389 -6.89 -11.66 12.14
C GLY A 389 -8.18 -11.52 12.94
N TRP A 390 -9.21 -11.03 12.26
CA TRP A 390 -10.49 -10.63 12.88
C TRP A 390 -11.42 -11.80 13.21
N HIS A 391 -11.29 -12.93 12.51
CA HIS A 391 -12.32 -13.96 12.52
C HIS A 391 -11.93 -15.24 13.26
N HIS A 392 -10.66 -15.37 13.69
CA HIS A 392 -10.15 -16.62 14.25
C HIS A 392 -9.54 -16.45 15.65
N LEU A 393 -9.76 -17.47 16.48
CA LEU A 393 -9.37 -17.53 17.88
C LEU A 393 -7.85 -17.40 18.07
N GLY A 394 -7.44 -16.49 18.98
CA GLY A 394 -6.08 -16.24 19.44
C GLY A 394 -5.45 -17.34 20.31
N THR A 395 -4.17 -17.19 20.64
CA THR A 395 -3.49 -17.90 21.75
C THR A 395 -2.54 -16.94 22.48
N HIS A 396 -2.98 -15.71 22.71
CA HIS A 396 -2.18 -14.62 23.27
C HIS A 396 -2.41 -14.40 24.78
N THR A 397 -3.62 -14.66 25.28
CA THR A 397 -4.01 -14.41 26.67
C THR A 397 -4.80 -15.60 27.23
N ARG A 398 -4.17 -16.39 28.10
CA ARG A 398 -4.77 -17.61 28.67
C ARG A 398 -6.12 -17.29 29.34
N GLY A 399 -7.15 -18.07 29.01
CA GLY A 399 -8.51 -17.88 29.53
C GLY A 399 -9.31 -16.74 28.89
N GLN A 400 -8.70 -15.93 28.03
CA GLN A 400 -9.32 -14.73 27.45
C GLN A 400 -9.33 -14.70 25.91
N ASN A 401 -8.66 -15.66 25.26
CA ASN A 401 -8.49 -15.70 23.79
C ASN A 401 -9.80 -15.59 22.99
N SER A 402 -10.92 -16.11 23.51
CA SER A 402 -12.23 -16.09 22.84
C SER A 402 -13.03 -14.81 23.07
N TYR A 403 -12.55 -13.91 23.92
CA TYR A 403 -13.28 -12.71 24.34
C TYR A 403 -12.64 -11.41 23.85
N GLY A 404 -11.43 -11.45 23.30
CA GLY A 404 -10.79 -10.24 22.80
C GLY A 404 -9.66 -10.49 21.83
N TYR A 405 -9.28 -9.43 21.11
CA TYR A 405 -8.14 -9.46 20.21
C TYR A 405 -6.84 -9.18 20.96
N GLY A 406 -5.80 -9.96 20.71
CA GLY A 406 -4.45 -9.67 21.17
C GLY A 406 -3.67 -8.88 20.14
N VAL A 407 -3.25 -7.67 20.50
CA VAL A 407 -2.44 -6.79 19.66
C VAL A 407 -1.05 -6.65 20.27
N ALA A 408 -0.02 -7.09 19.56
CA ALA A 408 1.36 -7.04 20.04
C ALA A 408 2.20 -5.99 19.31
N PHE A 409 2.99 -5.20 20.03
CA PHE A 409 4.01 -4.34 19.44
C PHE A 409 5.35 -5.10 19.35
N ILE A 410 5.98 -5.10 18.17
CA ILE A 410 7.29 -5.75 17.96
C ILE A 410 8.36 -4.98 18.73
N GLY A 411 8.88 -5.57 19.81
CA GLY A 411 9.95 -5.02 20.61
C GLY A 411 9.81 -5.33 22.11
N ASN A 412 10.78 -4.84 22.89
CA ASN A 412 10.73 -4.83 24.34
C ASN A 412 10.45 -3.41 24.86
N TYR A 413 9.26 -3.22 25.39
CA TYR A 413 8.78 -1.93 25.91
C TYR A 413 8.72 -1.87 27.44
N SER A 414 9.69 -2.51 28.09
CA SER A 414 9.83 -2.43 29.55
C SER A 414 10.31 -1.04 29.99
N SER A 415 11.25 -0.43 29.26
CA SER A 415 11.88 0.85 29.61
C SER A 415 11.74 1.95 28.54
N SER A 416 11.13 1.64 27.40
CA SER A 416 10.90 2.58 26.29
C SER A 416 9.52 2.37 25.70
N LEU A 417 8.99 3.38 25.02
CA LEU A 417 7.70 3.29 24.32
C LEU A 417 7.89 2.85 22.86
N PRO A 418 6.87 2.22 22.24
CA PRO A 418 6.75 2.20 20.79
C PRO A 418 6.73 3.62 20.23
N SER A 419 6.99 3.76 18.92
CA SER A 419 6.82 5.04 18.24
C SER A 419 5.41 5.59 18.42
N ARG A 420 5.27 6.92 18.45
CA ARG A 420 3.94 7.55 18.58
C ARG A 420 3.00 7.11 17.46
N HIS A 421 3.52 7.06 16.24
CA HIS A 421 2.76 6.59 15.09
C HIS A 421 2.26 5.14 15.27
N ALA A 422 3.09 4.21 15.78
CA ALA A 422 2.65 2.84 16.04
C ALA A 422 1.56 2.76 17.12
N LEU A 423 1.67 3.57 18.18
CA LEU A 423 0.64 3.65 19.22
C LEU A 423 -0.70 4.15 18.64
N ASP A 424 -0.65 5.18 17.79
CA ASP A 424 -1.84 5.77 17.18
C ASP A 424 -2.52 4.82 16.17
N LEU A 425 -1.75 4.03 15.40
CA LEU A 425 -2.30 2.97 14.54
C LEU A 425 -3.23 2.02 15.31
N VAL A 426 -2.90 1.70 16.56
CA VAL A 426 -3.76 0.83 17.40
C VAL A 426 -4.87 1.63 18.06
N ARG A 427 -4.50 2.69 18.79
CA ARG A 427 -5.41 3.44 19.67
C ARG A 427 -6.49 4.17 18.89
N GLN A 428 -6.13 4.83 17.80
CA GLN A 428 -7.03 5.72 17.07
C GLN A 428 -7.66 5.03 15.85
N HIS A 429 -6.89 4.20 15.14
CA HIS A 429 -7.31 3.66 13.86
C HIS A 429 -7.86 2.22 13.96
N LEU A 430 -7.06 1.26 14.47
CA LEU A 430 -7.44 -0.15 14.51
C LEU A 430 -8.70 -0.38 15.34
N ALA A 431 -8.75 0.19 16.56
CA ALA A 431 -9.88 0.02 17.47
C ALA A 431 -11.18 0.60 16.87
N LYS A 432 -11.12 1.83 16.36
CA LYS A 432 -12.25 2.49 15.70
C LYS A 432 -12.77 1.66 14.51
N CYS A 433 -11.90 1.23 13.62
CA CYS A 433 -12.29 0.43 12.46
C CYS A 433 -12.84 -0.95 12.82
N ALA A 434 -12.38 -1.54 13.92
CA ALA A 434 -12.97 -2.77 14.44
C ALA A 434 -14.39 -2.54 14.97
N VAL A 435 -14.65 -1.40 15.62
CA VAL A 435 -15.99 -1.02 16.09
C VAL A 435 -16.92 -0.75 14.91
N ASP A 436 -16.50 0.09 13.97
CA ASP A 436 -17.30 0.47 12.80
C ASP A 436 -17.69 -0.76 11.96
N ALA A 437 -16.81 -1.77 11.89
CA ALA A 437 -17.05 -3.03 11.18
C ALA A 437 -17.81 -4.08 12.01
N GLY A 438 -18.27 -3.77 13.23
CA GLY A 438 -18.98 -4.71 14.11
C GLY A 438 -18.12 -5.90 14.58
N ARG A 439 -16.80 -5.73 14.61
CA ARG A 439 -15.81 -6.74 15.06
C ARG A 439 -15.44 -6.58 16.53
N LEU A 440 -15.54 -5.35 17.04
CA LEU A 440 -15.29 -4.97 18.42
C LEU A 440 -16.51 -4.19 18.95
N GLN A 441 -16.86 -4.38 20.21
CA GLN A 441 -17.97 -3.63 20.81
C GLN A 441 -17.60 -2.16 21.00
N ALA A 442 -18.55 -1.23 20.80
CA ALA A 442 -18.28 0.20 20.98
C ALA A 442 -17.83 0.57 22.40
N ASN A 443 -18.27 -0.19 23.42
CA ASN A 443 -17.90 -0.01 24.82
C ASN A 443 -16.85 -1.05 25.28
N PHE A 444 -16.00 -1.54 24.37
CA PHE A 444 -14.98 -2.52 24.69
C PHE A 444 -14.10 -2.09 25.86
N THR A 445 -13.44 -3.06 26.48
CA THR A 445 -12.48 -2.81 27.55
C THR A 445 -11.07 -3.16 27.08
N LEU A 446 -10.15 -2.23 27.30
CA LEU A 446 -8.74 -2.39 27.00
C LEU A 446 -7.99 -2.82 28.26
N HIS A 447 -7.16 -3.84 28.12
CA HIS A 447 -6.25 -4.30 29.17
C HIS A 447 -4.85 -4.57 28.65
N GLY A 448 -3.85 -4.40 29.51
CA GLY A 448 -2.52 -4.98 29.28
C GLY A 448 -2.49 -6.45 29.69
N HIS A 449 -1.70 -7.26 28.99
CA HIS A 449 -1.61 -8.71 29.24
C HIS A 449 -1.43 -9.08 30.73
N ARG A 450 -0.58 -8.35 31.46
CA ARG A 450 -0.31 -8.49 32.90
C ARG A 450 -1.52 -8.40 33.82
N GLN A 451 -2.62 -7.80 33.38
CA GLN A 451 -3.84 -7.70 34.20
C GLN A 451 -4.60 -9.03 34.27
N LEU A 452 -4.32 -9.97 33.35
CA LEU A 452 -5.10 -11.19 33.15
C LEU A 452 -4.30 -12.46 33.47
N VAL A 453 -2.98 -12.40 33.39
CA VAL A 453 -2.07 -13.52 33.67
C VAL A 453 -0.78 -13.01 34.32
N ASP A 454 -0.07 -13.88 35.02
CA ASP A 454 1.21 -13.55 35.65
C ASP A 454 2.32 -13.40 34.60
N THR A 455 2.56 -12.16 34.17
CA THR A 455 3.55 -11.78 33.17
C THR A 455 3.93 -10.31 33.30
N SER A 456 5.13 -9.93 32.85
CA SER A 456 5.53 -8.54 32.69
C SER A 456 5.02 -7.88 31.41
N CYS A 457 4.45 -8.64 30.46
CA CYS A 457 3.89 -8.11 29.22
C CYS A 457 2.73 -7.12 29.52
N PRO A 458 2.61 -5.94 28.87
CA PRO A 458 3.33 -5.46 27.68
C PRO A 458 4.62 -4.66 27.96
N GLY A 459 5.24 -4.82 29.14
CA GLY A 459 6.37 -4.01 29.59
C GLY A 459 5.92 -2.76 30.36
N ASP A 460 6.72 -2.29 31.31
CA ASP A 460 6.31 -1.25 32.27
C ASP A 460 6.04 0.09 31.60
N ALA A 461 6.91 0.52 30.68
CA ALA A 461 6.71 1.77 29.94
C ALA A 461 5.41 1.72 29.11
N LEU A 462 5.22 0.69 28.29
CA LEU A 462 4.00 0.56 27.47
C LEU A 462 2.76 0.34 28.33
N TYR A 463 2.84 -0.40 29.43
CA TYR A 463 1.72 -0.52 30.37
C TYR A 463 1.33 0.84 30.97
N SER A 464 2.31 1.64 31.38
CA SER A 464 2.05 2.99 31.89
C SER A 464 1.37 3.90 30.86
N GLU A 465 1.75 3.77 29.59
CA GLU A 465 1.14 4.51 28.46
C GLU A 465 -0.33 4.11 28.26
N ILE A 466 -0.64 2.81 28.15
CA ILE A 466 -2.01 2.37 27.84
C ILE A 466 -3.01 2.66 28.97
N ARG A 467 -2.56 2.91 30.20
CA ARG A 467 -3.42 3.36 31.30
C ARG A 467 -4.09 4.70 31.04
N GLY A 468 -3.47 5.52 30.18
CA GLY A 468 -4.03 6.81 29.73
C GLY A 468 -4.94 6.69 28.51
N TRP A 469 -5.10 5.50 27.93
CA TRP A 469 -5.93 5.33 26.73
C TRP A 469 -7.42 5.26 27.10
N GLU A 470 -8.26 5.71 26.16
CA GLU A 470 -9.69 5.44 26.23
C GLU A 470 -9.94 3.93 26.30
N HIS A 471 -11.01 3.52 26.96
CA HIS A 471 -11.39 2.12 27.21
C HIS A 471 -10.50 1.34 28.18
N PHE A 472 -9.36 1.87 28.64
CA PHE A 472 -8.57 1.20 29.68
C PHE A 472 -9.38 1.07 30.97
N LYS A 473 -9.39 -0.13 31.57
CA LYS A 473 -9.94 -0.36 32.92
C LYS A 473 -8.94 -1.12 33.77
N GLU A 474 -8.88 -0.78 35.04
CA GLU A 474 -8.17 -1.61 36.02
C GLU A 474 -9.00 -2.86 36.33
N THR A 475 -8.34 -4.02 36.35
CA THR A 475 -8.95 -5.24 36.85
C THR A 475 -8.99 -5.20 38.38
N SER A 476 -10.15 -5.41 38.98
CA SER A 476 -10.23 -5.57 40.45
C SER A 476 -9.39 -6.77 40.90
N SER A 477 -8.69 -6.65 42.03
CA SER A 477 -7.68 -7.59 42.55
C SER A 477 -8.20 -8.99 42.95
N TRP A 478 -9.39 -9.38 42.51
CA TRP A 478 -10.17 -10.49 43.08
C TRP A 478 -9.99 -11.88 42.43
N LYS A 479 -8.96 -12.11 41.60
CA LYS A 479 -8.71 -13.44 41.01
C LYS A 479 -7.23 -13.79 40.84
N LYS A 480 -6.42 -13.62 41.89
CA LYS A 480 -5.09 -14.26 41.94
C LYS A 480 -5.07 -15.66 42.56
N ASP A 481 -6.20 -16.13 43.10
CA ASP A 481 -6.29 -17.42 43.84
C ASP A 481 -7.35 -18.39 43.27
N GLN A 482 -7.35 -18.67 41.96
CA GLN A 482 -8.05 -19.84 41.40
C GLN A 482 -7.22 -20.58 40.35
#